data_AF-A0A497LI87-F1
#
_entry.id   AF-A0A497LI87-F1
#
_cell.length_a   1.000
_cell.length_b   1.000
_cell.length_c   1.000
_cell.angle_alpha   90.00
_cell.angle_beta   90.00
_cell.angle_gamma   90.00
#
_symmetry.space_group_name_H-M   'P 1'
#
loop_
_entity.id
_entity.type
_entity.pdbx_description
1 polymer ?
#
loop_
_entity_poly.entity_id
_entity_poly.type
_entity_poly.pdbx_seq_one_letter_code
_entity_poly.pdbx_strand_id
1 'polypeptide(L)'
;MKVWVANKMASSKPGLFAREATGLVREVGFMLGVIVILSHVIGLGWQKRVFQFSGPMPLPNDMMPLGLPPMFWAFLVCGIFVLITGYAAGYVTAAMPRSGGGYVTISRVIHPIIGYIAGWLMFLAEAFSYGLIGVAC
;
A
#
# COMPACT_ATOMS: atom_id res chain seq x y z
N MET A 1 -58.66 31.64 2.26
CA MET A 1 -58.29 30.22 2.05
C MET A 1 -56.82 30.19 1.58
N LYS A 2 -55.87 30.00 2.50
CA LYS A 2 -54.43 29.93 2.20
C LYS A 2 -54.08 28.48 1.86
N VAL A 3 -53.77 28.20 0.59
CA VAL A 3 -53.28 26.90 0.14
C VAL A 3 -51.79 26.82 0.51
N TRP A 4 -51.46 25.96 1.46
CA TRP A 4 -50.08 25.58 1.79
C TRP A 4 -49.59 24.62 0.71
N VAL A 5 -48.77 25.09 -0.23
CA VAL A 5 -47.99 24.21 -1.11
C VAL A 5 -46.78 23.73 -0.30
N ALA A 6 -46.91 22.57 0.33
CA ALA A 6 -45.79 21.88 0.94
C ALA A 6 -44.86 21.37 -0.17
N ASN A 7 -43.82 22.14 -0.49
CA ASN A 7 -42.77 21.70 -1.39
C ASN A 7 -41.94 20.61 -0.64
N LYS A 8 -42.27 19.33 -0.86
CA LYS A 8 -41.43 18.22 -0.41
C LYS A 8 -40.13 18.27 -1.21
N MET A 9 -39.11 18.94 -0.67
CA MET A 9 -37.74 18.69 -1.10
C MET A 9 -37.43 17.25 -0.75
N ALA A 10 -37.42 16.38 -1.76
CA ALA A 10 -36.91 15.03 -1.63
C ALA A 10 -35.45 15.16 -1.15
N SER A 11 -35.22 14.85 0.11
CA SER A 11 -33.87 14.69 0.66
C SER A 11 -33.23 13.54 -0.10
N SER A 12 -32.48 13.85 -1.16
CA SER A 12 -31.55 12.94 -1.80
C SER A 12 -30.45 12.70 -0.78
N LYS A 13 -30.67 11.71 0.10
CA LYS A 13 -29.64 11.26 1.03
C LYS A 13 -28.39 10.97 0.19
N PRO A 14 -27.28 11.71 0.38
CA PRO A 14 -26.05 11.39 -0.31
C PRO A 14 -25.74 9.93 0.00
N GLY A 15 -25.44 9.14 -1.04
CA GLY A 15 -25.11 7.73 -0.86
C GLY A 15 -24.03 7.59 0.21
N LEU A 16 -24.01 6.47 0.93
CA LEU A 16 -23.16 6.21 2.11
C LEU A 16 -21.64 6.47 1.91
N PHE A 17 -21.19 6.76 0.68
CA PHE A 17 -19.82 7.07 0.30
C PHE A 17 -19.65 8.34 -0.55
N ALA A 18 -20.70 9.14 -0.74
CA ALA A 18 -20.59 10.46 -1.35
C ALA A 18 -20.18 11.46 -0.26
N ARG A 19 -18.88 11.54 0.03
CA ARG A 19 -18.35 12.64 0.83
C ARG A 19 -18.06 13.81 -0.12
N GLU A 20 -18.55 14.99 0.23
CA GLU A 20 -18.07 16.25 -0.33
C GLU A 20 -16.54 16.22 -0.34
N ALA A 21 -15.93 16.48 -1.50
CA ALA A 21 -14.50 16.63 -1.59
C ALA A 21 -14.13 17.79 -0.67
N THR A 22 -13.61 17.49 0.53
CA THR A 22 -13.04 18.51 1.41
C THR A 22 -12.07 19.31 0.55
N GLY A 23 -12.17 20.65 0.60
CA GLY A 23 -11.53 21.62 -0.32
C GLY A 23 -10.01 21.60 -0.41
N LEU A 24 -9.38 20.48 -0.06
CA LEU A 24 -8.04 20.09 -0.41
C LEU A 24 -7.95 20.04 -1.94
N VAL A 25 -7.24 21.01 -2.49
CA VAL A 25 -6.84 21.03 -3.89
C VAL A 25 -6.01 19.76 -4.14
N ARG A 26 -6.22 19.10 -5.29
CA ARG A 26 -5.42 17.93 -5.70
C ARG A 26 -3.98 18.37 -6.01
N GLU A 27 -3.18 18.57 -4.97
CA GLU A 27 -1.81 19.10 -5.08
C GLU A 27 -0.76 17.99 -5.28
N VAL A 28 -1.10 16.73 -5.02
CA VAL A 28 -0.16 15.61 -5.19
C VAL A 28 -0.01 15.29 -6.68
N GLY A 29 0.99 15.93 -7.29
CA GLY A 29 1.47 15.60 -8.64
C GLY A 29 2.30 14.30 -8.66
N PHE A 30 2.72 13.92 -9.87
CA PHE A 30 3.53 12.72 -10.10
C PHE A 30 4.80 12.68 -9.25
N MET A 31 5.58 13.76 -9.23
CA MET A 31 6.84 13.83 -8.49
C MET A 31 6.66 13.67 -6.98
N LEU A 32 5.67 14.36 -6.40
CA LEU A 32 5.35 14.20 -4.98
C LEU A 32 4.90 12.77 -4.68
N GLY A 33 4.12 12.14 -5.56
CA GLY A 33 3.73 10.73 -5.43
C GLY A 33 4.95 9.79 -5.41
N VAL A 34 5.90 9.99 -6.33
CA VAL A 34 7.15 9.20 -6.37
C VAL A 34 7.97 9.38 -5.10
N ILE A 35 8.16 10.63 -4.65
CA ILE A 35 8.95 10.92 -3.44
C ILE A 35 8.33 10.26 -2.21
N VAL A 36 7.00 10.35 -2.03
CA VAL A 36 6.29 9.72 -0.91
C VAL A 36 6.50 8.20 -0.90
N ILE A 37 6.44 7.55 -2.06
CA ILE A 37 6.67 6.10 -2.17
C ILE A 37 8.13 5.76 -1.84
N LEU A 38 9.10 6.52 -2.37
CA LEU A 38 10.52 6.31 -2.07
C LEU A 38 10.81 6.46 -0.59
N SER A 39 10.25 7.47 0.08
CA SER A 39 10.40 7.66 1.52
C SER A 39 9.78 6.54 2.35
N HIS A 40 8.72 5.88 1.86
CA HIS A 40 8.11 4.74 2.54
C HIS A 40 8.91 3.44 2.35
N VAL A 41 9.46 3.21 1.15
CA VAL A 41 10.13 1.95 0.79
C VAL A 41 11.61 1.94 1.22
N ILE A 42 12.30 3.07 1.09
CA ILE A 42 13.73 3.17 1.40
C ILE A 42 13.89 3.42 2.90
N GLY A 43 14.27 2.37 3.64
CA GLY A 43 14.47 2.46 5.08
C GLY A 43 15.51 1.48 5.63
N LEU A 44 15.43 1.29 6.94
CA LEU A 44 16.41 0.53 7.74
C LEU A 44 16.57 -0.92 7.26
N GLY A 45 15.51 -1.54 6.72
CA GLY A 45 15.57 -2.89 6.15
C GLY A 45 16.54 -3.01 4.97
N TRP A 46 16.53 -2.05 4.05
CA TRP A 46 17.49 -1.99 2.94
C TRP A 46 18.89 -1.65 3.45
N GLN A 47 19.01 -0.62 4.28
CA GLN A 47 20.30 -0.10 4.74
C GLN A 47 21.05 -1.11 5.63
N LYS A 48 20.40 -1.73 6.63
CA LYS A 48 21.05 -2.72 7.49
C LYS A 48 21.36 -4.02 6.74
N ARG A 49 20.46 -4.53 5.89
CA ARG A 49 20.69 -5.81 5.19
C ARG A 49 21.74 -5.73 4.09
N VAL A 50 21.86 -4.59 3.41
CA VAL A 50 22.87 -4.40 2.36
C VAL A 50 24.22 -3.99 2.94
N PHE A 51 24.27 -3.14 3.97
CA PHE A 51 25.52 -2.52 4.42
C PHE A 51 26.02 -2.95 5.81
N GLN A 52 25.18 -3.49 6.70
CA GLN A 52 25.56 -3.72 8.11
C GLN A 52 25.41 -5.18 8.58
N PHE A 53 24.50 -5.96 8.02
CA PHE A 53 24.19 -7.30 8.53
C PHE A 53 23.63 -8.24 7.44
N SER A 54 24.54 -8.89 6.72
CA SER A 54 24.30 -10.23 6.20
C SER A 54 24.47 -11.18 7.38
N GLY A 55 23.37 -11.59 8.01
CA GLY A 55 23.39 -12.58 9.10
C GLY A 55 24.04 -13.90 8.70
N PRO A 56 24.05 -14.94 9.56
CA PRO A 56 24.64 -16.24 9.23
C PRO A 56 24.14 -16.70 7.87
N MET A 57 25.07 -16.76 6.91
CA MET A 57 24.74 -17.04 5.52
C MET A 57 24.36 -18.53 5.44
N PRO A 58 23.09 -18.86 5.17
CA PRO A 58 22.64 -20.26 5.21
C PRO A 58 23.27 -21.11 4.10
N LEU A 59 23.82 -20.46 3.05
CA LEU A 59 24.44 -21.11 1.90
C LEU A 59 25.75 -20.39 1.52
N PRO A 60 26.90 -21.08 1.52
CA PRO A 60 28.16 -20.54 1.00
C PRO A 60 28.00 -20.05 -0.44
N ASN A 61 28.72 -18.97 -0.81
CA ASN A 61 28.67 -18.40 -2.17
C ASN A 61 29.06 -19.41 -3.26
N ASP A 62 29.91 -20.37 -2.93
CA ASP A 62 30.38 -21.42 -3.85
C ASP A 62 29.24 -22.38 -4.27
N MET A 63 28.17 -22.47 -3.47
CA MET A 63 26.98 -23.25 -3.79
C MET A 63 25.91 -22.44 -4.52
N MET A 64 26.11 -21.12 -4.68
CA MET A 64 25.15 -20.26 -5.36
C MET A 64 25.41 -20.20 -6.88
N PRO A 65 24.34 -20.19 -7.70
CA PRO A 65 24.49 -20.02 -9.14
C PRO A 65 25.29 -18.75 -9.48
N LEU A 66 26.21 -18.87 -10.43
CA LEU A 66 27.09 -17.79 -10.90
C LEU A 66 28.08 -17.23 -9.86
N GLY A 67 28.25 -17.90 -8.70
CA GLY A 67 29.12 -17.42 -7.61
C GLY A 67 28.66 -16.10 -7.00
N LEU A 68 27.41 -15.68 -7.30
CA LEU A 68 26.85 -14.43 -6.82
C LEU A 68 26.31 -14.59 -5.40
N PRO A 69 26.39 -13.52 -4.57
CA PRO A 69 25.90 -13.60 -3.20
C PRO A 69 24.41 -13.99 -3.11
N PRO A 70 24.02 -14.83 -2.14
CA PRO A 70 22.62 -15.14 -1.84
C PRO A 70 21.69 -13.93 -1.75
N MET A 71 22.23 -12.81 -1.26
CA MET A 71 21.49 -11.55 -1.12
C MET A 71 21.04 -10.99 -2.48
N PHE A 72 21.89 -11.08 -3.51
CA PHE A 72 21.55 -10.66 -4.87
C PHE A 72 20.35 -11.44 -5.40
N TRP A 73 20.38 -12.77 -5.25
CA TRP A 73 19.29 -13.65 -5.67
C TRP A 73 18.00 -13.38 -4.90
N ALA A 74 18.09 -13.15 -3.59
CA ALA A 74 16.93 -12.77 -2.78
C ALA A 74 16.27 -11.47 -3.27
N PHE A 75 17.07 -10.43 -3.55
CA PHE A 75 16.55 -9.17 -4.09
C PHE A 75 15.96 -9.32 -5.49
N LEU A 76 16.59 -10.12 -6.35
CA LEU A 76 16.10 -10.33 -7.72
C LEU A 76 14.74 -11.05 -7.71
N VAL A 77 14.64 -12.15 -6.95
CA VAL A 77 13.40 -12.94 -6.85
C VAL A 77 12.30 -12.11 -6.18
N CYS A 78 12.56 -11.54 -5.00
CA CYS A 78 11.57 -10.72 -4.30
C CYS A 78 11.19 -9.47 -5.10
N GLY A 79 12.16 -8.84 -5.77
CA GLY A 79 11.93 -7.68 -6.63
C GLY A 79 10.94 -7.97 -7.76
N ILE A 80 11.05 -9.13 -8.41
CA ILE A 80 10.09 -9.55 -9.45
C ILE A 80 8.68 -9.67 -8.86
N PHE A 81 8.52 -10.31 -7.70
CA PHE A 81 7.20 -10.41 -7.04
C PHE A 81 6.62 -9.04 -6.66
N VAL A 82 7.46 -8.12 -6.18
CA VAL A 82 7.06 -6.75 -5.84
C VAL A 82 6.62 -5.98 -7.09
N LEU A 83 7.29 -6.15 -8.23
CA LEU A 83 6.89 -5.50 -9.48
C LEU A 83 5.52 -6.00 -9.98
N ILE A 84 5.27 -7.30 -9.90
CA ILE A 84 3.98 -7.89 -10.29
C ILE A 84 2.85 -7.37 -9.39
N THR A 85 3.06 -7.39 -8.08
CA THR A 85 2.05 -6.92 -7.11
C THR A 85 1.83 -5.41 -7.20
N GLY A 86 2.90 -4.63 -7.39
CA GLY A 86 2.85 -3.19 -7.61
C GLY A 86 2.10 -2.82 -8.89
N TYR A 87 2.31 -3.55 -9.98
CA TYR A 87 1.56 -3.36 -11.22
C TYR A 87 0.06 -3.65 -11.03
N ALA A 88 -0.29 -4.77 -10.39
CA ALA A 88 -1.68 -5.11 -10.12
C ALA A 88 -2.37 -4.07 -9.21
N ALA A 89 -1.69 -3.62 -8.15
CA ALA A 89 -2.19 -2.58 -7.26
C ALA A 89 -2.34 -1.22 -7.97
N GLY A 90 -1.37 -0.86 -8.82
CA GLY A 90 -1.41 0.34 -9.65
C GLY A 90 -2.57 0.31 -10.65
N TYR A 91 -2.82 -0.82 -11.30
CA TYR A 91 -3.91 -0.99 -12.25
C TYR A 91 -5.29 -0.82 -11.58
N VAL A 92 -5.49 -1.46 -10.42
CA VAL A 92 -6.77 -1.37 -9.69
C VAL A 92 -7.00 0.02 -9.11
N THR A 93 -5.94 0.71 -8.65
CA THR A 93 -6.05 2.10 -8.16
C THR A 93 -6.28 3.10 -9.29
N ALA A 94 -5.72 2.88 -10.49
CA ALA A 94 -6.03 3.67 -11.68
C ALA A 94 -7.49 3.48 -12.14
N ALA A 95 -8.00 2.24 -12.10
CA ALA A 95 -9.40 1.95 -12.44
C ALA A 95 -10.41 2.50 -11.41
N MET A 96 -10.00 2.63 -10.14
CA MET A 96 -10.83 3.15 -9.06
C MET A 96 -10.03 4.15 -8.20
N PRO A 97 -9.93 5.44 -8.60
CA PRO A 97 -9.13 6.45 -7.94
C PRO A 97 -9.84 7.01 -6.70
N ARG A 98 -9.93 6.20 -5.66
CA ARG A 98 -10.57 6.52 -4.38
C ARG A 98 -9.59 6.41 -3.23
N SER A 99 -9.66 7.37 -2.31
CA SER A 99 -8.84 7.37 -1.11
C SER A 99 -9.28 6.25 -0.17
N GLY A 100 -8.33 5.41 0.26
CA GLY A 100 -8.60 4.28 1.16
C GLY A 100 -7.73 3.03 0.98
N GLY A 101 -6.75 3.07 0.08
CA GLY A 101 -5.72 2.02 -0.06
C GLY A 101 -6.28 0.64 -0.43
N GLY A 102 -5.51 -0.40 -0.07
CA GLY A 102 -5.80 -1.80 -0.41
C GLY A 102 -7.16 -2.30 0.12
N TYR A 103 -7.58 -1.86 1.31
CA TYR A 103 -8.89 -2.24 1.88
C TYR A 103 -10.04 -1.85 0.95
N VAL A 104 -10.03 -0.59 0.50
CA VAL A 104 -11.08 -0.02 -0.33
C VAL A 104 -11.07 -0.72 -1.70
N THR A 105 -9.91 -0.87 -2.34
CA THR A 105 -9.81 -1.58 -3.64
C THR A 105 -10.29 -3.03 -3.56
N ILE A 106 -9.78 -3.83 -2.62
CA ILE A 106 -10.09 -5.25 -2.46
C ILE A 106 -11.56 -5.49 -2.09
N SER A 107 -12.11 -4.67 -1.18
CA SER A 107 -13.50 -4.82 -0.72
C SER A 107 -14.55 -4.67 -1.84
N ARG A 108 -14.26 -3.90 -2.91
CA ARG A 108 -15.18 -3.78 -4.06
C ARG A 108 -14.91 -4.77 -5.19
N VAL A 109 -13.71 -5.33 -5.28
CA VAL A 109 -13.38 -6.30 -6.34
C VAL A 109 -13.78 -7.72 -5.91
N ILE A 110 -13.48 -8.08 -4.66
CA ILE A 110 -13.64 -9.47 -4.20
C ILE A 110 -14.82 -9.57 -3.23
N HIS A 111 -14.66 -9.06 -2.01
CA HIS A 111 -15.69 -9.12 -0.98
C HIS A 111 -15.32 -8.19 0.20
N PRO A 112 -16.29 -7.53 0.87
CA PRO A 112 -16.00 -6.64 2.01
C PRO A 112 -15.25 -7.33 3.15
N ILE A 113 -15.54 -8.60 3.45
CA ILE A 113 -14.85 -9.38 4.49
C ILE A 113 -13.38 -9.61 4.12
N ILE A 114 -13.09 -9.93 2.86
CA ILE A 114 -11.72 -10.15 2.39
C ILE A 114 -10.94 -8.83 2.42
N GLY A 115 -11.59 -7.73 2.04
CA GLY A 115 -11.03 -6.39 2.23
C GLY A 115 -10.66 -6.15 3.69
N TYR A 116 -11.57 -6.43 4.63
CA TYR A 116 -11.33 -6.26 6.07
C TYR A 116 -10.14 -7.08 6.59
N ILE A 117 -10.08 -8.36 6.22
CA ILE A 117 -8.94 -9.23 6.59
C ILE A 117 -7.65 -8.70 5.99
N ALA A 118 -7.63 -8.32 4.71
CA ALA A 118 -6.46 -7.75 4.06
C ALA A 118 -5.99 -6.45 4.73
N GLY A 119 -6.93 -5.59 5.13
CA GLY A 119 -6.64 -4.37 5.88
C GLY A 119 -5.98 -4.66 7.24
N TRP A 120 -6.49 -5.65 7.98
CA TRP A 120 -5.89 -6.07 9.24
C TRP A 120 -4.51 -6.69 9.08
N LEU A 121 -4.33 -7.54 8.08
CA LEU A 121 -3.02 -8.13 7.78
C LEU A 121 -1.99 -7.06 7.42
N MET A 122 -2.40 -6.05 6.63
CA MET A 122 -1.53 -4.93 6.29
C MET A 122 -1.18 -4.09 7.53
N PHE A 123 -2.15 -3.79 8.39
CA PHE A 123 -1.90 -3.08 9.65
C PHE A 123 -0.91 -3.83 10.55
N LEU A 124 -1.09 -5.15 10.70
CA LEU A 124 -0.18 -5.97 11.49
C LEU A 124 1.22 -6.04 10.85
N ALA A 125 1.31 -6.21 9.53
CA ALA A 125 2.58 -6.24 8.81
C ALA A 125 3.38 -4.93 9.02
N GLU A 126 2.70 -3.77 8.93
CA GLU A 126 3.30 -2.47 9.21
C GLU A 126 3.72 -2.35 10.68
N ALA A 127 2.84 -2.73 11.63
CA ALA A 127 3.15 -2.67 13.06
C ALA A 127 4.37 -3.52 13.43
N PHE A 128 4.46 -4.75 12.92
CA PHE A 128 5.62 -5.60 13.10
C PHE A 128 6.87 -5.02 12.44
N SER A 129 6.73 -4.43 11.24
CA SER A 129 7.85 -3.78 10.55
C SER A 129 8.41 -2.61 11.36
N TYR A 130 7.55 -1.74 11.89
CA TYR A 130 7.98 -0.65 12.78
C TYR A 130 8.59 -1.17 14.09
N GLY A 131 8.06 -2.26 14.66
CA GLY A 131 8.66 -2.91 15.83
C GLY A 131 10.07 -3.42 15.57
N LEU A 132 10.29 -4.08 14.42
CA LEU A 132 11.62 -4.53 14.00
C LEU A 132 12.56 -3.35 13.76
N ILE A 133 12.08 -2.26 13.15
CA ILE A 133 12.86 -1.04 12.93
C ILE A 133 13.24 -0.39 14.27
N GLY A 134 12.29 -0.32 15.23
CA GLY A 134 12.51 0.30 16.53
C GLY A 134 13.48 -0.45 17.45
N VAL A 135 13.55 -1.78 17.33
CA VAL A 135 14.54 -2.60 18.04
C VAL A 135 15.89 -2.62 17.33
N ALA A 136 15.90 -2.36 16.02
CA ALA A 136 17.11 -2.40 15.22
C ALA A 136 17.99 -1.15 15.34
N CYS A 137 18.04 -0.49 16.51
CA CYS A 137 19.13 0.42 16.87
C CYS A 137 20.44 -0.39 16.98
#